data_AF-A0A1Q6NLP2-F1
#
_entry.id   AF-A0A1Q6NLP2-F1
#
_cell.length_a   1.000
_cell.length_b   1.000
_cell.length_c   1.000
_cell.angle_alpha   90.00
_cell.angle_beta   90.00
_cell.angle_gamma   90.00
#
_symmetry.space_group_name_H-M   'P 1'
#
loop_
_entity.id
_entity.type
_entity.pdbx_description
1 polymer ?
#
loop_
_entity_poly.entity_id
_entity_poly.type
_entity_poly.pdbx_seq_one_letter_code
_entity_poly.pdbx_strand_id
1 'polypeptide(L)'
;MLSIQVSDTKNFMSHLLSGNTFDHFYFIEASIKMGVSYQIQGRINEGFYDTSVEQTLHRDFCYWKEVRNRIFDIIKGKRLPLSCKIVLGLPKQSVSYLISHSNSTFREDDIEGIYVNILYDPKTLLITTGISYKNFSLDKSLEYAFDEYLAKFLKEKAAL
;
A
#
# COMPACT_ATOMS: atom_id res chain seq x y z
N MET A 1 11.74 9.15 5.43
CA MET A 1 10.48 8.55 5.89
C MET A 1 9.45 9.64 6.14
N LEU A 2 8.54 9.78 5.19
CA LEU A 2 7.41 10.69 5.22
C LEU A 2 6.33 10.24 6.21
N SER A 3 5.67 11.21 6.84
CA SER A 3 4.53 11.01 7.71
C SER A 3 3.54 12.15 7.48
N ILE A 4 2.37 11.83 6.93
CA ILE A 4 1.34 12.81 6.57
C ILE A 4 0.05 12.49 7.32
N GLN A 5 -0.45 13.46 8.07
CA GLN A 5 -1.81 13.43 8.60
C GLN A 5 -2.77 13.93 7.53
N VAL A 6 -3.81 13.14 7.26
CA VAL A 6 -4.84 13.46 6.27
C VAL A 6 -5.89 14.37 6.88
N SER A 7 -6.16 15.48 6.20
CA SER A 7 -7.12 16.51 6.61
C SER A 7 -8.57 16.11 6.28
N ASP A 8 -8.81 15.63 5.05
CA ASP A 8 -10.12 15.11 4.62
C ASP A 8 -10.13 13.58 4.55
N THR A 9 -10.36 12.97 5.71
CA THR A 9 -10.49 11.52 5.85
C THR A 9 -11.55 10.93 4.93
N LYS A 10 -12.69 11.62 4.73
CA LYS A 10 -13.79 11.09 3.92
C LYS A 10 -13.39 11.03 2.45
N ASN A 11 -12.79 12.10 1.94
CA ASN A 11 -12.30 12.15 0.57
C ASN A 11 -11.22 11.10 0.33
N PHE A 12 -10.20 11.03 1.18
CA PHE A 12 -9.14 10.03 1.05
C PHE A 12 -9.67 8.60 1.08
N MET A 13 -10.56 8.28 2.03
CA MET A 13 -11.16 6.94 2.13
C MET A 13 -12.02 6.59 0.91
N SER A 14 -12.62 7.58 0.23
CA SER A 14 -13.32 7.36 -1.03
C SER A 14 -12.36 6.95 -2.15
N HIS A 15 -11.18 7.58 -2.24
CA HIS A 15 -10.13 7.18 -3.18
C HIS A 15 -9.55 5.81 -2.88
N LEU A 16 -9.37 5.49 -1.59
CA LEU A 16 -8.81 4.22 -1.14
C LEU A 16 -9.79 3.06 -1.35
N LEU A 17 -11.02 3.16 -0.84
CA LEU A 17 -11.92 2.01 -0.77
C LEU A 17 -12.85 1.88 -1.99
N SER A 18 -13.21 2.99 -2.63
CA SER A 18 -14.22 3.02 -3.70
C SER A 18 -13.66 3.44 -5.06
N GLY A 19 -12.63 4.28 -5.06
CA GLY A 19 -11.96 4.78 -6.26
C GLY A 19 -11.00 3.76 -6.89
N ASN A 20 -10.33 4.20 -7.96
CA ASN A 20 -9.32 3.43 -8.67
C ASN A 20 -7.89 3.96 -8.44
N THR A 21 -7.72 4.96 -7.56
CA THR A 21 -6.46 5.68 -7.34
C THR A 21 -5.31 4.73 -7.00
N PHE A 22 -5.56 3.69 -6.19
CA PHE A 22 -4.54 2.77 -5.68
C PHE A 22 -4.52 1.42 -6.41
N ASP A 23 -5.21 1.27 -7.54
CA ASP A 23 -5.49 -0.03 -8.17
C ASP A 23 -4.28 -0.85 -8.59
N HIS A 24 -3.18 -0.17 -8.86
CA HIS A 24 -1.94 -0.78 -9.33
C HIS A 24 -0.95 -1.04 -8.18
N PHE A 25 -1.28 -0.61 -6.97
CA PHE A 25 -0.50 -0.99 -5.79
C PHE A 25 -0.79 -2.44 -5.44
N TYR A 26 0.23 -3.16 -4.99
CA TYR A 26 0.04 -4.43 -4.32
C TYR A 26 -0.67 -4.21 -2.99
N PHE A 27 -1.58 -5.11 -2.66
CA PHE A 27 -2.11 -5.24 -1.32
C PHE A 27 -1.16 -6.13 -0.52
N ILE A 28 -0.62 -5.61 0.58
CA ILE A 28 0.30 -6.37 1.44
C ILE A 28 -0.48 -7.00 2.59
N GLU A 29 -1.15 -6.17 3.39
CA GLU A 29 -1.97 -6.63 4.51
C GLU A 29 -3.02 -5.61 4.91
N ALA A 30 -4.05 -6.07 5.62
CA ALA A 30 -4.99 -5.23 6.35
C ALA A 30 -5.30 -5.81 7.74
N SER A 31 -5.41 -4.90 8.72
CA SER A 31 -5.83 -5.17 10.08
C SER A 31 -6.95 -4.22 10.45
N ILE A 32 -8.15 -4.75 10.68
CA ILE A 32 -9.36 -3.93 10.91
C ILE A 32 -9.99 -4.35 12.23
N LYS A 33 -10.15 -3.40 13.16
CA LYS A 33 -10.75 -3.63 14.46
C LYS A 33 -12.16 -3.04 14.51
N MET A 34 -13.17 -3.89 14.59
CA MET A 34 -14.59 -3.53 14.70
C MET A 34 -15.24 -4.31 15.84
N GLY A 35 -16.51 -4.75 15.69
CA GLY A 35 -17.13 -5.69 16.64
C GLY A 35 -16.37 -7.01 16.76
N VAL A 36 -15.62 -7.38 15.72
CA VAL A 36 -14.57 -8.40 15.72
C VAL A 36 -13.34 -7.86 14.99
N SER A 37 -12.19 -8.50 15.18
CA SER A 37 -10.96 -8.15 14.49
C SER A 37 -10.79 -9.00 13.23
N TYR A 38 -10.45 -8.34 12.12
CA TYR A 38 -10.13 -8.99 10.84
C TYR A 38 -8.64 -8.80 10.55
N GLN A 39 -7.99 -9.87 10.08
CA GLN A 39 -6.62 -9.84 9.53
C GLN A 39 -6.68 -10.44 8.12
N ILE A 40 -6.17 -9.72 7.14
CA ILE A 40 -6.20 -10.15 5.74
C ILE A 40 -4.79 -9.98 5.18
N GLN A 41 -4.29 -11.05 4.54
CA GLN A 41 -2.98 -11.06 3.89
C GLN A 41 -3.15 -11.01 2.37
N GLY A 42 -2.28 -10.26 1.70
CA GLY A 42 -2.34 -10.04 0.26
C GLY A 42 -1.45 -10.95 -0.58
N ARG A 43 -0.61 -11.77 0.06
CA ARG A 43 0.20 -12.78 -0.64
C ARG A 43 -0.72 -13.75 -1.37
N ILE A 44 -0.40 -14.01 -2.64
CA ILE A 44 -1.15 -14.97 -3.45
C ILE A 44 -0.90 -16.37 -2.89
N ASN A 45 -1.99 -17.07 -2.56
CA ASN A 45 -1.92 -18.49 -2.20
C ASN A 45 -1.96 -19.29 -3.49
N GLU A 46 -0.79 -19.66 -4.01
CA GLU A 46 -0.65 -20.39 -5.29
C GLU A 46 -1.59 -21.59 -5.33
N GLY A 47 -1.52 -22.50 -4.35
CA GLY A 47 -2.34 -23.71 -4.30
C GLY A 47 -3.87 -23.54 -4.20
N PHE A 48 -4.41 -22.32 -4.24
CA PHE A 48 -5.83 -22.06 -4.47
C PHE A 48 -6.19 -22.06 -5.97
N TYR A 49 -5.25 -21.75 -6.85
CA TYR A 49 -5.45 -21.60 -8.29
C TYR A 49 -5.01 -22.85 -9.04
N ASP A 50 -5.68 -23.18 -10.16
CA ASP A 50 -5.22 -24.24 -11.05
C ASP A 50 -3.99 -23.78 -11.86
N THR A 51 -3.11 -24.73 -12.19
CA THR A 51 -1.78 -24.53 -12.83
C THR A 51 -1.74 -23.66 -14.08
N SER A 52 -2.84 -23.50 -14.81
CA SER A 52 -2.91 -22.60 -15.98
C SER A 52 -2.97 -21.11 -15.60
N VAL A 53 -3.48 -20.77 -14.42
CA VAL A 53 -3.59 -19.38 -13.93
C VAL A 53 -2.30 -18.98 -13.21
N GLU A 54 -1.72 -19.89 -12.42
CA GLU A 54 -0.50 -19.68 -11.64
C GLU A 54 0.72 -19.28 -12.49
N GLN A 55 0.91 -19.93 -13.65
CA GLN A 55 2.05 -19.64 -14.54
C GLN A 55 2.01 -18.22 -15.15
N THR A 56 0.86 -17.55 -15.10
CA THR A 56 0.68 -16.21 -15.67
C THR A 56 0.76 -15.08 -14.64
N LEU A 57 0.63 -15.40 -13.35
CA LEU A 57 0.72 -14.42 -12.27
C LEU A 57 2.19 -14.20 -11.91
N HIS A 58 2.89 -13.38 -12.69
CA HIS A 58 4.29 -13.00 -12.43
C HIS A 58 4.45 -12.03 -11.23
N ARG A 59 3.84 -12.34 -10.07
CA ARG A 59 3.78 -11.50 -8.88
C ARG A 59 3.47 -12.29 -7.61
N ASP A 60 3.99 -11.81 -6.47
CA ASP A 60 3.82 -12.45 -5.16
C ASP A 60 2.56 -12.00 -4.40
N PHE A 61 2.04 -10.81 -4.74
CA PHE A 61 0.91 -10.16 -4.06
C PHE A 61 -0.20 -9.82 -5.05
N CYS A 62 -1.45 -9.86 -4.59
CA CYS A 62 -2.58 -9.36 -5.36
C CYS A 62 -2.55 -7.83 -5.42
N TYR A 63 -3.22 -7.25 -6.42
CA TYR A 63 -3.40 -5.81 -6.52
C TYR A 63 -4.53 -5.36 -5.61
N TRP A 64 -4.44 -4.12 -5.14
CA TRP A 64 -5.48 -3.50 -4.32
C TRP A 64 -6.88 -3.58 -4.94
N LYS A 65 -6.99 -3.39 -6.26
CA LYS A 65 -8.26 -3.47 -6.99
C LYS A 65 -8.99 -4.81 -6.84
N GLU A 66 -8.26 -5.89 -6.58
CA GLU A 66 -8.81 -7.24 -6.45
C GLU A 66 -9.46 -7.48 -5.08
N VAL A 67 -9.09 -6.68 -4.07
CA VAL A 67 -9.52 -6.86 -2.68
C VAL A 67 -10.28 -5.67 -2.10
N ARG A 68 -10.14 -4.46 -2.66
CA ARG A 68 -10.69 -3.22 -2.06
C ARG A 68 -12.18 -3.28 -1.77
N ASN A 69 -12.97 -3.90 -2.66
CA ASN A 69 -14.41 -4.04 -2.48
C ASN A 69 -14.75 -4.96 -1.30
N ARG A 70 -13.96 -6.03 -1.09
CA ARG A 70 -14.14 -6.93 0.07
C ARG A 70 -13.81 -6.23 1.38
N ILE A 71 -12.75 -5.40 1.39
CA ILE A 71 -12.38 -4.60 2.56
C ILE A 71 -13.44 -3.52 2.82
N PHE A 72 -13.93 -2.85 1.78
CA PHE A 72 -15.06 -1.92 1.90
C PHE A 72 -16.29 -2.61 2.49
N ASP A 73 -16.59 -3.83 2.07
CA ASP A 73 -17.72 -4.60 2.59
C ASP A 73 -17.59 -4.98 4.07
N ILE A 74 -16.37 -5.14 4.58
CA ILE A 74 -16.10 -5.34 6.01
C ILE A 74 -16.31 -4.05 6.79
N ILE A 75 -15.86 -2.92 6.24
CA ILE A 75 -15.89 -1.61 6.91
C ILE A 75 -17.28 -0.95 6.84
N LYS A 76 -18.04 -1.19 5.75
CA LYS A 76 -19.32 -0.54 5.52
C LYS A 76 -20.32 -0.90 6.61
N GLY A 77 -21.01 0.10 7.13
CA GLY A 77 -21.98 -0.10 8.19
C GLY A 77 -22.33 1.18 8.92
N LYS A 78 -23.13 1.06 9.98
CA LYS A 78 -23.56 2.21 10.82
C LYS A 78 -22.47 2.71 11.77
N ARG A 79 -21.49 1.87 12.11
CA ARG A 79 -20.42 2.17 13.07
C ARG A 79 -19.09 2.08 12.36
N LEU A 80 -18.25 3.09 12.55
CA LEU A 80 -16.88 3.12 12.01
C LEU A 80 -15.98 2.13 12.75
N PRO A 81 -14.88 1.66 12.12
CA PRO A 81 -13.86 0.88 12.79
C PRO A 81 -13.23 1.62 13.98
N LEU A 82 -12.84 0.85 15.00
CA LEU A 82 -12.03 1.35 16.12
C LEU A 82 -10.59 1.63 15.68
N SER A 83 -10.09 0.86 14.72
CA SER A 83 -8.85 1.13 14.01
C SER A 83 -8.82 0.36 12.69
N CYS A 84 -8.07 0.87 11.72
CA CYS A 84 -7.84 0.20 10.45
C CYS A 84 -6.40 0.48 10.00
N LYS A 85 -5.61 -0.56 9.75
CA LYS A 85 -4.32 -0.50 9.09
C LYS A 85 -4.46 -1.16 7.72
N ILE A 86 -4.05 -0.47 6.66
CA ILE A 86 -3.90 -1.04 5.32
C ILE A 86 -2.47 -0.76 4.89
N VAL A 87 -1.76 -1.78 4.43
CA VAL A 87 -0.41 -1.66 3.87
C VAL A 87 -0.49 -1.97 2.39
N LEU A 88 -0.10 -0.99 1.59
CA LEU A 88 0.04 -1.13 0.14
C LEU A 88 1.53 -1.20 -0.22
N GLY A 89 1.86 -1.94 -1.27
CA GLY A 89 3.21 -2.07 -1.79
C GLY A 89 3.32 -1.57 -3.22
N LEU A 90 4.49 -1.08 -3.62
CA LEU A 90 4.75 -0.78 -5.03
C LEU A 90 5.01 -2.06 -5.83
N PRO A 91 4.46 -2.17 -7.06
CA PRO A 91 4.81 -3.25 -7.95
C PRO A 91 6.25 -3.13 -8.44
N LYS A 92 6.85 -4.26 -8.86
CA LYS A 92 8.26 -4.33 -9.27
C LYS A 92 8.62 -3.25 -10.29
N GLN A 93 7.77 -3.03 -11.30
CA GLN A 93 8.00 -2.00 -12.32
C GLN A 93 8.08 -0.58 -11.75
N SER A 94 7.29 -0.27 -10.71
CA SER A 94 7.34 1.03 -10.03
C SER A 94 8.59 1.18 -9.16
N VAL A 95 9.06 0.08 -8.57
CA VAL A 95 10.34 0.05 -7.83
C VAL A 95 11.50 0.31 -8.80
N SER A 96 11.54 -0.39 -9.95
CA SER A 96 12.54 -0.17 -11.00
C SER A 96 12.58 1.29 -11.44
N TYR A 97 11.41 1.88 -11.69
CA TYR A 97 11.28 3.28 -12.08
C TYR A 97 11.81 4.24 -11.00
N LEU A 98 11.46 4.01 -9.73
CA LEU A 98 11.95 4.85 -8.63
C LEU A 98 13.47 4.80 -8.49
N ILE A 99 14.05 3.60 -8.59
CA ILE A 99 15.51 3.44 -8.54
C ILE A 99 16.17 4.21 -9.69
N SER A 100 15.70 4.03 -10.93
CA SER A 100 16.31 4.68 -12.11
C SER A 100 16.15 6.20 -12.13
N HIS A 101 15.17 6.74 -11.41
CA HIS A 101 14.92 8.19 -11.29
C HIS A 101 15.40 8.77 -9.96
N SER A 102 16.07 7.95 -9.14
CA SER A 102 16.75 8.38 -7.94
C SER A 102 18.26 8.42 -8.18
N ASN A 103 18.99 9.25 -7.42
CA ASN A 103 20.45 9.21 -7.40
C ASN A 103 20.98 8.04 -6.52
N SER A 104 20.23 6.94 -6.46
CA SER A 104 20.52 5.83 -5.57
C SER A 104 21.52 4.85 -6.16
N THR A 105 22.28 4.23 -5.26
CA THR A 105 23.20 3.13 -5.60
C THR A 105 22.54 1.75 -5.51
N PHE A 106 21.30 1.67 -5.03
CA PHE A 106 20.58 0.41 -4.88
C PHE A 106 20.21 -0.22 -6.22
N ARG A 107 20.25 -1.55 -6.26
CA ARG A 107 19.67 -2.37 -7.31
C ARG A 107 18.30 -2.87 -6.87
N GLU A 108 17.47 -3.30 -7.81
CA GLU A 108 16.17 -3.92 -7.48
C GLU A 108 16.31 -5.08 -6.51
N ASP A 109 17.36 -5.89 -6.68
CA ASP A 109 17.64 -7.03 -5.81
C ASP A 109 17.99 -6.64 -4.37
N ASP A 110 18.34 -5.38 -4.10
CA ASP A 110 18.63 -4.90 -2.74
C ASP A 110 17.34 -4.55 -1.97
N ILE A 111 16.21 -4.45 -2.67
CA ILE A 111 14.93 -4.00 -2.13
C ILE A 111 13.98 -5.19 -1.95
N GLU A 112 13.51 -5.41 -0.72
CA GLU A 112 12.46 -6.40 -0.45
C GLU A 112 11.06 -5.84 -0.73
N GLY A 113 10.86 -4.54 -0.46
CA GLY A 113 9.63 -3.87 -0.79
C GLY A 113 9.61 -2.40 -0.42
N ILE A 114 8.73 -1.65 -1.08
CA ILE A 114 8.45 -0.24 -0.81
C ILE A 114 6.96 -0.12 -0.51
N TYR A 115 6.64 0.48 0.63
CA TYR A 115 5.33 0.40 1.27
C TYR A 115 4.72 1.76 1.58
N VAL A 116 3.40 1.84 1.42
CA VAL A 116 2.56 2.92 1.92
C VAL A 116 1.70 2.34 3.04
N ASN A 117 1.90 2.81 4.27
CA ASN A 117 1.11 2.42 5.42
C ASN A 117 0.01 3.45 5.64
N ILE A 118 -1.23 3.00 5.69
CA ILE A 118 -2.41 3.82 5.96
C ILE A 118 -2.96 3.38 7.30
N LEU A 119 -2.89 4.25 8.30
CA LEU A 119 -3.33 4.00 9.66
C LEU A 119 -4.49 4.94 9.99
N TYR A 120 -5.66 4.37 10.20
CA TYR A 120 -6.87 5.07 10.63
C TYR A 120 -7.22 4.72 12.07
N ASP A 121 -7.58 5.74 12.83
CA ASP A 121 -8.38 5.66 14.04
C ASP A 121 -9.46 6.76 14.03
N PRO A 122 -10.42 6.77 14.98
CA PRO A 122 -11.50 7.76 14.99
C PRO A 122 -11.06 9.23 15.10
N LYS A 123 -9.81 9.50 15.51
CA LYS A 123 -9.25 10.84 15.70
C LYS A 123 -8.36 11.26 14.53
N THR A 124 -7.69 10.33 13.87
CA THR A 124 -6.70 10.64 12.84
C THR A 124 -6.62 9.58 11.74
N LEU A 125 -6.21 10.02 10.56
CA LEU A 125 -5.75 9.16 9.48
C LEU A 125 -4.33 9.58 9.12
N LEU A 126 -3.39 8.64 9.25
CA LEU A 126 -1.97 8.84 9.02
C LEU A 126 -1.49 7.98 7.85
N ILE A 127 -0.70 8.58 6.96
CA ILE A 127 0.00 7.89 5.88
C ILE A 127 1.50 7.97 6.14
N THR A 128 2.19 6.84 6.14
CA THR A 128 3.66 6.79 6.23
C THR A 128 4.26 5.96 5.11
N THR A 129 5.47 6.31 4.70
CA THR A 129 6.28 5.51 3.78
C THR A 129 7.14 4.51 4.55
N GLY A 130 7.51 3.41 3.90
CA GLY A 130 8.52 2.49 4.42
C GLY A 130 9.24 1.80 3.27
N ILE A 131 10.54 1.57 3.43
CA ILE A 131 11.34 0.75 2.51
C ILE A 131 11.96 -0.37 3.32
N SER A 132 11.85 -1.61 2.83
CA SER A 132 12.54 -2.78 3.37
C SER A 132 13.70 -3.12 2.42
N TYR A 133 14.91 -3.11 2.99
CA TYR A 133 16.14 -3.47 2.29
C TYR A 133 16.59 -4.86 2.74
N LYS A 134 17.16 -5.64 1.83
CA LYS A 134 17.76 -6.95 2.18
C LYS A 134 18.98 -6.80 3.07
N ASN A 135 19.73 -5.71 2.87
CA ASN A 135 20.94 -5.40 3.60
C ASN A 135 20.84 -4.00 4.21
N PHE A 136 21.48 -3.80 5.35
CA PHE A 136 21.56 -2.48 5.97
C PHE A 136 22.35 -1.50 5.09
N SER A 137 21.84 -0.29 4.93
CA SER A 137 22.50 0.81 4.24
C SER A 137 22.24 2.14 4.94
N LEU A 138 23.19 3.06 4.85
CA LEU A 138 23.05 4.45 5.28
C LEU A 138 22.56 5.38 4.15
N ASP A 139 22.52 4.89 2.91
CA ASP A 139 22.02 5.63 1.75
C ASP A 139 20.50 5.82 1.85
N LYS A 140 20.06 7.08 1.95
CA LYS A 140 18.65 7.47 2.05
C LYS A 140 18.08 8.05 0.75
N SER A 141 18.84 8.03 -0.34
CA SER A 141 18.43 8.59 -1.63
C SER A 141 17.08 8.04 -2.11
N LEU A 142 16.89 6.72 -2.00
CA LEU A 142 15.64 6.06 -2.40
C LEU A 142 14.47 6.42 -1.48
N GLU A 143 14.72 6.61 -0.17
CA GLU A 143 13.70 7.09 0.77
C GLU A 143 13.21 8.48 0.38
N TYR A 144 14.12 9.41 0.09
CA TYR A 144 13.74 10.77 -0.31
C TYR A 144 12.99 10.78 -1.66
N ALA A 145 13.45 9.99 -2.63
CA ALA A 145 12.77 9.86 -3.92
C ALA A 145 11.35 9.30 -3.77
N PHE A 146 11.18 8.28 -2.91
CA PHE A 146 9.86 7.71 -2.65
C PHE A 146 8.95 8.64 -1.86
N ASP A 147 9.48 9.34 -0.85
CA ASP A 147 8.75 10.36 -0.09
C ASP A 147 8.21 11.46 -1.03
N GLU A 148 9.05 11.95 -1.95
CA GLU A 148 8.64 12.95 -2.95
C GLU A 148 7.60 12.41 -3.94
N TYR A 149 7.80 11.18 -4.43
CA TYR A 149 6.85 10.50 -5.31
C TYR A 149 5.47 10.37 -4.66
N LEU A 150 5.42 9.88 -3.41
CA LEU A 150 4.15 9.67 -2.72
C LEU A 150 3.45 11.00 -2.42
N ALA A 151 4.18 12.02 -2.00
CA ALA A 151 3.61 13.35 -1.76
C ALA A 151 2.95 13.93 -3.03
N LYS A 152 3.61 13.82 -4.19
CA LYS A 152 3.05 14.24 -5.49
C LYS A 152 1.83 13.40 -5.87
N PHE A 153 1.94 12.07 -5.77
CA PHE A 153 0.85 11.15 -6.07
C PHE A 153 -0.41 11.47 -5.25
N LEU A 154 -0.27 11.69 -3.94
CA LEU A 154 -1.40 11.98 -3.05
C LEU A 154 -2.02 13.35 -3.36
N LYS A 155 -1.22 14.37 -3.63
CA LYS A 155 -1.69 15.71 -4.02
C LYS A 155 -2.47 15.69 -5.33
N GLU A 156 -2.01 14.94 -6.33
CA GLU A 156 -2.62 14.90 -7.66
C GLU A 156 -3.83 13.96 -7.75
N LYS A 157 -3.80 12.82 -7.04
CA LYS A 157 -4.73 11.70 -7.28
C LYS A 157 -5.65 11.36 -6.12
N ALA A 158 -5.33 11.80 -4.90
CA ALA A 158 -6.10 11.51 -3.69
C ALA A 158 -6.54 12.77 -2.92
N ALA A 159 -6.21 13.96 -3.47
CA ALA A 159 -6.54 15.28 -2.97
C ALA A 159 -6.32 15.43 -1.45
N LEU A 160 -5.05 15.36 -1.05
CA LEU A 160 -4.56 15.98 0.19
C LEU A 160 -4.47 17.50 0.06
#